data_AF-A0A140DMF5-F1
#
_entry.id   AF-A0A140DMF5-F1
#
_cell.length_a   1.000
_cell.length_b   1.000
_cell.length_c   1.000
_cell.angle_alpha   90.00
_cell.angle_beta   90.00
_cell.angle_gamma   90.00
#
_symmetry.space_group_name_H-M   'P 1'
#
loop_
_entity.id
_entity.type
_entity.pdbx_description
1 polymer ?
#
loop_
_entity_poly.entity_id
_entity_poly.type
_entity_poly.pdbx_seq_one_letter_code
_entity_poly.pdbx_strand_id
1 'polypeptide(L)' 'MDSINKIDKQIYEMEQNLLNIIKEKVDLFDPEVIVASEQLDSILDEYSHLIQLS' A
#
# COMPACT_ATOMS: atom_id res chain seq x y z
N MET A 1 -17.18 -0.15 9.96
CA MET A 1 -16.44 1.10 10.21
C MET A 1 -15.04 0.82 10.77
N ASP A 2 -14.92 0.13 11.91
CA ASP A 2 -13.61 -0.10 12.56
C ASP A 2 -12.58 -0.86 11.69
N SER A 3 -13.03 -1.81 10.87
CA SER A 3 -12.14 -2.54 9.95
C SER A 3 -11.64 -1.67 8.80
N ILE A 4 -12.50 -0.78 8.28
CA ILE A 4 -12.16 0.16 7.21
C ILE A 4 -11.12 1.17 7.72
N ASN A 5 -11.35 1.75 8.90
CA ASN A 5 -10.41 2.70 9.51
C ASN A 5 -9.03 2.07 9.80
N LYS A 6 -8.98 0.77 10.12
CA LYS A 6 -7.72 0.05 10.31
C LYS A 6 -6.97 -0.12 9.00
N ILE A 7 -7.67 -0.49 7.94
CA ILE A 7 -7.07 -0.66 6.61
C ILE A 7 -6.63 0.69 6.04
N ASP A 8 -7.41 1.76 6.21
CA ASP A 8 -7.00 3.12 5.81
C ASP A 8 -5.65 3.50 6.44
N LYS A 9 -5.46 3.19 7.73
CA LYS A 9 -4.20 3.45 8.42
C LYS A 9 -3.05 2.62 7.85
N GLN A 10 -3.30 1.35 7.53
CA GLN A 10 -2.28 0.49 6.92
C GLN A 10 -1.89 0.96 5.52
N ILE A 11 -2.85 1.34 4.69
CA ILE A 11 -2.62 1.94 3.37
C ILE A 11 -1.69 3.15 3.50
N TYR A 12 -2.02 4.07 4.42
CA TYR A 12 -1.22 5.27 4.63
C TYR A 12 0.22 4.94 5.05
N GLU A 13 0.41 4.04 6.02
CA GLU A 13 1.75 3.63 6.47
C GLU A 13 2.56 2.98 5.34
N MET A 14 1.93 2.15 4.52
CA MET A 14 2.57 1.48 3.38
C MET A 14 2.92 2.45 2.25
N GLU A 15 2.04 3.42 1.95
CA GLU A 15 2.32 4.49 0.99
C GLU A 15 3.54 5.32 1.41
N GLN A 16 3.61 5.72 2.69
CA GLN A 16 4.77 6.45 3.20
C GLN A 16 6.06 5.63 3.09
N ASN A 17 5.98 4.32 3.36
CA ASN A 17 7.14 3.44 3.23
C ASN A 17 7.60 3.34 1.76
N LEU A 18 6.69 3.11 0.83
CA LEU A 18 6.99 3.04 -0.60
C LEU A 18 7.63 4.34 -1.10
N LEU A 19 7.10 5.50 -0.69
CA LEU A 19 7.66 6.80 -1.03
C LEU A 19 9.09 6.99 -0.49
N ASN A 20 9.41 6.43 0.67
CA ASN A 20 10.77 6.48 1.21
C ASN A 20 11.71 5.56 0.42
N ILE A 21 11.27 4.34 0.09
CA ILE A 21 12.05 3.41 -0.74
C ILE A 21 12.33 4.06 -2.11
N ILE A 22 11.33 4.65 -2.76
CA ILE A 22 11.50 5.35 -4.05
C ILE A 22 12.50 6.51 -3.96
N LYS A 23 12.55 7.23 -2.83
CA LYS A 23 13.54 8.31 -2.63
C LYS A 23 14.96 7.78 -2.46
N GLU A 24 15.12 6.60 -1.88
CA GLU A 24 16.41 5.97 -1.62
C GLU A 24 16.95 5.20 -2.83
N LYS A 25 16.05 4.68 -3.68
CA LYS A 25 16.41 3.94 -4.89
C LYS A 25 16.47 4.85 -6.11
N VAL A 26 17.43 4.59 -6.99
CA VAL A 26 17.58 5.33 -8.25
C VAL A 26 16.62 4.81 -9.33
N ASP A 27 16.16 3.57 -9.20
CA ASP A 27 15.34 2.87 -10.19
C ASP A 27 14.02 2.41 -9.57
N LEU A 28 12.92 2.66 -10.28
CA LEU A 28 11.58 2.19 -9.91
C LEU A 28 11.41 0.68 -10.15
N PHE A 29 12.29 0.08 -10.97
CA PHE A 29 12.36 -1.37 -11.16
C PHE A 29 13.27 -2.06 -10.13
N ASP A 30 13.78 -1.33 -9.15
CA ASP A 30 14.47 -1.95 -8.01
C ASP A 30 13.53 -2.98 -7.35
N PRO A 31 13.99 -4.21 -7.08
CA PRO A 31 13.15 -5.26 -6.51
C PRO A 31 12.44 -4.82 -5.22
N GLU A 32 13.04 -3.95 -4.42
CA GLU A 32 12.44 -3.44 -3.19
C GLU A 32 11.26 -2.49 -3.46
N VAL A 33 11.38 -1.65 -4.50
CA VAL A 33 10.28 -0.80 -4.98
C VAL A 33 9.14 -1.66 -5.52
N ILE A 34 9.46 -2.69 -6.31
CA ILE A 34 8.45 -3.60 -6.87
C ILE A 34 7.69 -4.31 -5.74
N VAL A 35 8.40 -4.95 -4.81
CA VAL A 35 7.76 -5.68 -3.70
C VAL A 35 6.90 -4.77 -2.83
N ALA A 36 7.39 -3.57 -2.49
CA ALA A 36 6.62 -2.62 -1.70
C ALA A 36 5.36 -2.13 -2.44
N SER A 37 5.45 -1.97 -3.77
CA SER A 37 4.30 -1.59 -4.61
C SER A 37 3.26 -2.72 -4.67
N GLU A 38 3.69 -3.96 -4.90
CA GLU A 38 2.78 -5.13 -4.94
C GLU A 38 2.07 -5.35 -3.60
N GLN A 39 2.75 -5.11 -2.48
CA GLN A 39 2.13 -5.18 -1.16
C GLN A 39 1.07 -4.11 -0.95
N LEU A 40 1.33 -2.87 -1.39
CA LEU A 40 0.35 -1.78 -1.31
C LEU A 40 -0.88 -2.08 -2.17
N ASP A 41 -0.68 -2.57 -3.39
CA ASP A 41 -1.77 -2.97 -4.28
C ASP A 41 -2.65 -4.05 -3.64
N SER A 42 -2.07 -5.07 -3.00
CA SER A 42 -2.83 -6.12 -2.34
C SER A 42 -3.75 -5.60 -1.22
N ILE A 43 -3.33 -4.59 -0.45
CA ILE A 43 -4.18 -4.00 0.59
C ILE A 43 -5.24 -3.08 -0.03
N LEU A 44 -4.92 -2.34 -1.10
CA LEU A 44 -5.90 -1.53 -1.81
C LEU A 44 -7.03 -2.39 -2.41
N ASP A 45 -6.71 -3.57 -2.91
CA ASP A 45 -7.70 -4.55 -3.37
C ASP A 45 -8.60 -5.03 -2.23
N GLU A 46 -8.04 -5.36 -1.06
CA GLU A 46 -8.82 -5.74 0.13
C GLU A 46 -9.78 -4.62 0.56
N TYR A 47 -9.29 -3.38 0.58
CA TYR A 47 -10.08 -2.20 0.88
C TYR A 47 -11.24 -2.01 -0.10
N SER A 48 -10.95 -2.10 -1.40
CA SER A 48 -11.93 -2.01 -2.47
C SER A 48 -13.04 -3.04 -2.31
N HIS A 49 -12.68 -4.29 -1.99
CA HIS A 49 -13.65 -5.34 -1.71
C HIS A 49 -14.52 -5.04 -0.49
N LEU A 50 -13.96 -4.49 0.59
CA LEU A 50 -14.74 -4.12 1.78
C LEU A 50 -15.75 -3.01 1.52
N ILE A 51 -15.39 -2.02 0.69
CA ILE A 51 -16.31 -0.95 0.29
C ILE A 51 -17.41 -1.48 -0.64
N GLN A 52 -17.09 -2.40 -1.55
CA GLN A 52 -18.10 -2.99 -2.43
C GLN A 52 -19.15 -3.85 -1.68
N LEU A 53 -18.81 -4.33 -0.48
CA LEU A 53 -19.68 -5.13 0.38
C LEU A 53 -20.48 -4.30 1.41
N SER A 54 -20.23 -2.99 1.52
CA SER A 54 -20.89 -2.06 2.46
C SER A 54 -22.08 -1.34 1.83
#